data_AF-A0A1Y3MQ01-F1
#
_entry.id   AF-A0A1Y3MQ01-F1
#
_cell.length_a   1.000
_cell.length_b   1.000
_cell.length_c   1.000
_cell.angle_alpha   90.00
_cell.angle_beta   90.00
_cell.angle_gamma   90.00
#
_symmetry.space_group_name_H-M   'P 1'
#
loop_
_entity.id
_entity.type
_entity.pdbx_description
1 polymer ?
#
loop_
_entity_poly.entity_id
_entity_poly.type
_entity_poly.pdbx_seq_one_letter_code
_entity_poly.pdbx_strand_id
1 'polypeptide(L)'
;MSSKIEIPYYYDLEPKSNTCFHAQLKEKKILGEEDVSSPDHDIVNIGREYLTTTHTTFTIKRGSGQFTDNTIVILNHENKEVFNFKKKWYSDSTVLRDCHNTPILTSRYHFSIKRPEGDSVNSLPTKEIQEKITISSGYSIDGKYGEINSRYILNKVGMNVRRAEFENKILNKKEILEIRHQHYTPDYYVYSNVGETNEIMICKFKFEEKKYTIEIAPRVDYMYMLAICLNILIL
;
A
#
# COMPACT_ATOMS: atom_id res chain seq x y z
N MET A 1 28.85 18.02 3.60
CA MET A 1 28.99 16.54 3.69
C MET A 1 27.61 15.97 3.96
N SER A 2 27.20 14.89 3.30
CA SER A 2 25.91 14.24 3.54
C SER A 2 26.15 12.83 4.09
N SER A 3 25.72 12.58 5.32
CA SER A 3 25.83 11.26 5.94
C SER A 3 24.76 10.33 5.39
N LYS A 4 25.17 9.32 4.61
CA LYS A 4 24.31 8.17 4.32
C LYS A 4 23.96 7.49 5.65
N ILE A 5 22.67 7.41 5.95
CA ILE A 5 22.18 6.55 7.03
C ILE A 5 22.03 5.16 6.41
N GLU A 6 22.98 4.28 6.68
CA GLU A 6 22.85 2.87 6.30
C GLU A 6 21.94 2.17 7.31
N ILE A 7 20.87 1.55 6.81
CA ILE A 7 19.95 0.76 7.62
C ILE A 7 20.52 -0.67 7.67
N PRO A 8 20.87 -1.21 8.86
CA PRO A 8 21.46 -2.54 8.96
C PRO A 8 20.40 -3.62 8.66
N TYR A 9 20.71 -4.49 7.70
CA TYR A 9 19.97 -5.74 7.49
C TYR A 9 20.31 -6.70 8.64
N TYR A 10 19.38 -6.90 9.57
CA TYR A 10 19.49 -7.91 10.61
C TYR A 10 18.88 -9.23 10.15
N TYR A 11 19.69 -10.28 10.13
CA TYR A 11 19.23 -11.66 10.01
C TYR A 11 18.95 -12.26 11.40
N ASP A 12 17.99 -13.19 11.42
CA ASP A 12 17.76 -14.25 12.41
C ASP A 12 17.90 -13.88 13.90
N LEU A 13 16.77 -13.47 14.48
CA LEU A 13 16.48 -13.62 15.90
C LEU A 13 15.29 -14.58 16.07
N GLU A 14 15.54 -15.77 16.60
CA GLU A 14 14.48 -16.73 16.92
C GLU A 14 13.48 -16.11 17.92
N PRO A 15 12.16 -16.28 17.72
CA PRO A 15 11.16 -15.71 18.60
C PRO A 15 11.10 -16.46 19.93
N LYS A 16 11.83 -15.99 20.94
CA LYS A 16 11.72 -16.47 22.33
C LYS A 16 10.29 -16.30 22.82
N SER A 17 9.63 -17.41 23.11
CA SER A 17 8.23 -17.47 23.51
C SER A 17 8.01 -16.88 24.91
N ASN A 18 7.00 -16.02 25.05
CA ASN A 18 6.32 -15.80 26.33
C ASN A 18 4.90 -15.23 26.12
N THR A 19 3.93 -16.13 26.28
CA THR A 19 2.65 -16.00 27.02
C THR A 19 1.69 -14.80 26.84
N CYS A 20 0.40 -15.18 26.78
CA CYS A 20 -0.78 -14.43 27.20
C CYS A 20 -1.29 -13.27 26.31
N PHE A 21 -1.91 -13.63 25.19
CA PHE A 21 -3.13 -12.97 24.70
C PHE A 21 -4.10 -14.03 24.16
N HIS A 22 -5.11 -14.42 24.94
CA HIS A 22 -6.18 -15.33 24.50
C HIS A 22 -7.25 -14.59 23.68
N ALA A 23 -6.84 -14.04 22.53
CA ALA A 23 -7.77 -13.96 21.40
C ALA A 23 -7.92 -15.38 20.83
N GLN A 24 -9.13 -15.77 20.41
CA GLN A 24 -9.33 -17.06 19.75
C GLN A 24 -8.61 -17.04 18.41
N LEU A 25 -7.54 -17.83 18.30
CA LEU A 25 -6.88 -18.10 17.02
C LEU A 25 -7.82 -18.95 16.16
N LYS A 26 -8.68 -18.29 15.38
CA LYS A 26 -9.01 -18.79 14.03
C LYS A 26 -7.68 -19.22 13.38
N GLU A 27 -7.66 -20.36 12.71
CA GLU A 27 -6.46 -20.86 12.04
C GLU A 27 -5.86 -19.74 11.18
N LYS A 28 -4.58 -19.44 11.40
CA LYS A 28 -3.90 -18.38 10.65
C LYS A 28 -3.69 -18.85 9.22
N LYS A 29 -4.69 -18.57 8.37
CA LYS A 29 -4.60 -18.63 6.91
C LYS A 29 -3.23 -18.12 6.48
N ILE A 30 -2.50 -18.92 5.69
CA ILE A 30 -1.14 -18.61 5.30
C ILE A 30 -1.20 -17.40 4.34
N LEU A 31 -0.59 -16.30 4.77
CA LEU A 31 -0.63 -15.03 4.04
C LEU A 31 -0.04 -15.24 2.64
N GLY A 32 -0.84 -14.94 1.61
CA GLY A 32 -0.42 -14.99 0.21
C GLY A 32 -0.66 -16.29 -0.55
N GLU A 33 -1.03 -17.39 0.13
CA GLU A 33 -1.51 -18.62 -0.54
C GLU A 33 -2.93 -18.48 -1.11
N GLU A 34 -3.71 -17.51 -0.60
CA GLU A 34 -5.04 -17.22 -1.10
C GLU A 34 -5.02 -16.58 -2.51
N ASP A 35 -6.05 -16.85 -3.30
CA ASP A 35 -6.32 -16.17 -4.57
C ASP A 35 -7.10 -14.86 -4.35
N VAL A 36 -6.83 -13.87 -5.21
CA VAL A 36 -7.59 -12.61 -5.25
C VAL A 36 -9.05 -12.94 -5.55
N SER A 37 -9.99 -12.37 -4.81
CA SER A 37 -11.40 -12.77 -4.85
C SER A 37 -12.34 -11.55 -4.80
N SER A 38 -13.51 -11.66 -5.44
CA SER A 38 -14.48 -10.56 -5.58
C SER A 38 -15.14 -10.20 -4.24
N PRO A 39 -15.15 -8.92 -3.81
CA PRO A 39 -15.92 -8.48 -2.65
C PRO A 39 -17.43 -8.61 -2.86
N ASP A 40 -18.17 -8.62 -1.75
CA ASP A 40 -19.63 -8.70 -1.71
C ASP A 40 -20.34 -7.38 -2.10
N HIS A 41 -19.65 -6.25 -1.98
CA HIS A 41 -20.05 -4.92 -2.44
C HIS A 41 -19.02 -4.31 -3.41
N ASP A 42 -19.40 -3.24 -4.11
CA ASP A 42 -18.48 -2.51 -5.00
C ASP A 42 -17.58 -1.58 -4.18
N ILE A 43 -16.26 -1.73 -4.29
CA ILE A 43 -15.27 -0.94 -3.55
C ILE A 43 -14.86 0.25 -4.43
N VAL A 44 -15.50 1.41 -4.25
CA VAL A 44 -15.38 2.57 -5.16
C VAL A 44 -15.00 3.84 -4.43
N ASN A 45 -13.86 4.45 -4.79
CA ASN A 45 -13.31 5.62 -4.10
C ASN A 45 -13.03 6.80 -5.02
N ILE A 46 -12.46 6.56 -6.20
CA ILE A 46 -12.11 7.59 -7.19
C ILE A 46 -13.31 7.80 -8.11
N GLY A 47 -13.78 6.75 -8.78
CA GLY A 47 -14.88 6.82 -9.74
C GLY A 47 -15.34 5.44 -10.25
N ARG A 48 -16.58 5.37 -10.77
CA ARG A 48 -17.16 4.10 -11.29
C ARG A 48 -16.51 3.68 -12.61
N GLU A 49 -15.98 4.64 -13.35
CA GLU A 49 -15.15 4.46 -14.55
C GLU A 49 -13.83 3.71 -14.27
N TYR A 50 -13.41 3.61 -13.00
CA TYR A 50 -12.25 2.83 -12.56
C TYR A 50 -12.63 1.49 -11.92
N LEU A 51 -13.90 1.06 -12.01
CA LEU A 51 -14.36 -0.20 -11.46
C LEU A 51 -13.98 -1.38 -12.36
N THR A 52 -13.28 -2.37 -11.83
CA THR A 52 -12.97 -3.62 -12.53
C THR A 52 -14.23 -4.45 -12.79
N THR A 53 -14.40 -4.95 -14.02
CA THR A 53 -15.46 -5.92 -14.37
C THR A 53 -14.97 -7.37 -14.32
N THR A 54 -13.66 -7.59 -14.40
CA THR A 54 -12.97 -8.89 -14.35
C THR A 54 -11.75 -8.80 -13.46
N HIS A 55 -11.14 -9.94 -13.13
CA HIS A 55 -9.76 -9.96 -12.60
C HIS A 55 -8.87 -9.19 -13.59
N THR A 56 -8.13 -8.22 -13.06
CA THR A 56 -7.40 -7.24 -13.86
C THR A 56 -5.96 -7.16 -13.36
N THR A 57 -5.00 -7.45 -14.26
CA THR A 57 -3.58 -7.45 -13.93
C THR A 57 -2.85 -6.30 -14.61
N PHE A 58 -2.12 -5.52 -13.81
CA PHE A 58 -1.19 -4.48 -14.27
C PHE A 58 0.26 -4.88 -13.98
N THR A 59 1.20 -4.41 -14.80
CA THR A 59 2.64 -4.54 -14.55
C THR A 59 3.27 -3.16 -14.34
N ILE A 60 3.88 -2.95 -13.18
CA ILE A 60 4.64 -1.74 -12.85
C ILE A 60 6.14 -2.02 -13.04
N LYS A 61 6.82 -1.15 -13.79
CA LYS A 61 8.29 -1.18 -13.95
C LYS A 61 8.88 0.23 -14.00
N ARG A 62 10.19 0.36 -13.80
CA ARG A 62 10.92 1.62 -14.06
C ARG A 62 10.99 1.86 -15.58
N GLY A 63 10.76 3.10 -16.02
CA GLY A 63 10.92 3.49 -17.42
C GLY A 63 12.39 3.58 -17.81
N SER A 64 12.73 3.06 -18.99
CA SER A 64 14.12 3.00 -19.49
C SER A 64 14.41 4.08 -20.53
N GLY A 65 14.45 5.34 -20.10
CA GLY A 65 14.68 6.50 -20.98
C GLY A 65 15.78 7.43 -20.44
N GLN A 66 16.69 7.88 -21.33
CA GLN A 66 17.92 8.64 -21.01
C GLN A 66 17.71 9.97 -20.25
N PHE A 67 16.46 10.43 -20.10
CA PHE A 67 16.11 11.69 -19.42
C PHE A 67 15.05 11.49 -18.33
N THR A 68 14.76 10.24 -17.94
CA THR A 68 13.54 9.87 -17.20
C THR A 68 13.74 8.82 -16.10
N ASP A 69 14.92 8.77 -15.44
CA ASP A 69 15.26 7.78 -14.39
C ASP A 69 14.28 7.73 -13.19
N ASN A 70 13.45 8.77 -13.03
CA ASN A 70 12.43 8.90 -11.98
C ASN A 70 10.99 8.68 -12.48
N THR A 71 10.81 8.12 -13.68
CA THR A 71 9.49 7.73 -14.22
C THR A 71 9.26 6.23 -14.02
N ILE A 72 8.12 5.90 -13.41
CA ILE A 72 7.58 4.55 -13.31
C ILE A 72 6.43 4.44 -14.29
N VAL A 73 6.37 3.34 -15.04
CA VAL A 73 5.35 3.08 -16.06
C VAL A 73 4.48 1.90 -15.64
N ILE A 74 3.18 1.99 -15.92
CA ILE A 74 2.16 1.01 -15.60
C ILE A 74 1.60 0.48 -16.91
N LEU A 75 1.75 -0.83 -17.11
CA LEU A 75 1.30 -1.53 -18.30
C LEU A 75 0.02 -2.32 -18.04
N ASN A 76 -0.85 -2.43 -19.04
CA ASN A 76 -1.97 -3.37 -19.03
C ASN A 76 -1.50 -4.82 -19.30
N HIS A 77 -2.44 -5.76 -19.33
CA HIS A 77 -2.18 -7.17 -19.66
C HIS A 77 -1.60 -7.40 -21.07
N GLU A 78 -1.77 -6.46 -22.00
CA GLU A 78 -1.16 -6.48 -23.34
C GLU A 78 0.27 -5.90 -23.36
N ASN A 79 0.83 -5.54 -22.20
CA ASN A 79 2.10 -4.82 -22.03
C ASN A 79 2.13 -3.39 -22.63
N LYS A 80 0.99 -2.79 -22.95
CA LYS A 80 0.88 -1.40 -23.41
C LYS A 80 0.88 -0.45 -22.21
N GLU A 81 1.62 0.66 -22.30
CA GLU A 81 1.59 1.71 -21.27
C GLU A 81 0.21 2.38 -21.24
N VAL A 82 -0.42 2.36 -20.07
CA VAL A 82 -1.71 2.99 -19.80
C VAL A 82 -1.59 4.18 -18.85
N PHE A 83 -0.64 4.11 -17.90
CA PHE A 83 -0.37 5.18 -16.95
C PHE A 83 1.13 5.35 -16.72
N ASN A 84 1.55 6.58 -16.40
CA ASN A 84 2.90 6.88 -15.92
C ASN A 84 2.86 7.67 -14.61
N PHE A 85 3.91 7.51 -13.82
CA PHE A 85 4.03 8.07 -12.48
C PHE A 85 5.40 8.74 -12.34
N LYS A 86 5.42 9.96 -11.79
CA LYS A 86 6.65 10.76 -11.67
C LYS A 86 6.81 11.38 -10.29
N LYS A 87 7.82 10.94 -9.54
CA LYS A 87 8.26 11.57 -8.28
C LYS A 87 9.11 12.81 -8.61
N LYS A 88 8.87 13.93 -7.93
CA LYS A 88 9.75 15.12 -7.99
C LYS A 88 10.85 14.96 -6.94
N TRP A 89 12.11 15.19 -7.28
CA TRP A 89 13.24 14.89 -6.39
C TRP A 89 13.38 15.81 -5.14
N TYR A 90 12.56 16.85 -5.03
CA TYR A 90 12.33 17.64 -3.81
C TYR A 90 10.84 17.71 -3.41
N SER A 91 10.07 16.63 -3.59
CA SER A 91 8.68 16.59 -3.10
C SER A 91 8.29 15.26 -2.44
N ASP A 92 7.61 15.45 -1.32
CA ASP A 92 6.64 14.57 -0.67
C ASP A 92 5.44 14.17 -1.56
N SER A 93 5.16 14.93 -2.62
CA SER A 93 4.10 14.66 -3.58
C SER A 93 4.55 13.85 -4.79
N THR A 94 3.63 13.03 -5.29
CA THR A 94 3.78 12.22 -6.48
C THR A 94 2.51 12.30 -7.33
N VAL A 95 2.64 12.18 -8.65
CA VAL A 95 1.51 12.34 -9.57
C VAL A 95 1.42 11.14 -10.51
N LEU A 96 0.23 10.52 -10.55
CA LEU A 96 -0.15 9.48 -11.51
C LEU A 96 -0.90 10.13 -12.68
N ARG A 97 -0.59 9.69 -13.90
CA ARG A 97 -1.05 10.28 -15.16
C ARG A 97 -1.51 9.23 -16.15
N ASP A 98 -2.38 9.62 -17.06
CA ASP A 98 -2.70 8.82 -18.24
C ASP A 98 -1.55 8.83 -19.28
N CYS A 99 -1.74 8.05 -20.35
CA CYS A 99 -0.89 8.03 -21.54
C CYS A 99 -0.88 9.35 -22.34
N HIS A 100 -1.76 10.31 -22.02
CA HIS A 100 -1.78 11.67 -22.56
C HIS A 100 -1.09 12.69 -21.62
N ASN A 101 -0.44 12.22 -20.55
CA ASN A 101 0.25 13.03 -19.53
C ASN A 101 -0.70 13.92 -18.67
N THR A 102 -2.01 13.68 -18.72
CA THR A 102 -3.04 14.31 -17.88
C THR A 102 -2.92 13.81 -16.43
N PRO A 103 -2.94 14.66 -15.40
CA PRO A 103 -2.91 14.23 -14.00
C PRO A 103 -4.25 13.61 -13.58
N ILE A 104 -4.24 12.34 -13.17
CA ILE A 104 -5.44 11.65 -12.64
C ILE A 104 -5.56 11.90 -11.14
N LEU A 105 -4.47 11.66 -10.40
CA LEU A 105 -4.39 11.84 -8.96
C LEU A 105 -2.99 12.28 -8.52
N THR A 106 -2.95 12.98 -7.39
CA THR A 106 -1.75 13.29 -6.65
C THR A 106 -1.82 12.60 -5.30
N SER A 107 -0.71 11.98 -4.88
CA SER A 107 -0.56 11.42 -3.55
C SER A 107 0.57 12.12 -2.81
N ARG A 108 0.32 12.50 -1.56
CA ARG A 108 1.26 13.23 -0.71
C ARG A 108 1.64 12.41 0.52
N TYR A 109 2.93 12.20 0.71
CA TYR A 109 3.47 11.47 1.85
C TYR A 109 3.81 12.37 3.04
N HIS A 110 3.49 11.92 4.24
CA HIS A 110 3.88 12.53 5.50
C HIS A 110 4.39 11.44 6.45
N PHE A 111 5.46 11.75 7.18
CA PHE A 111 6.17 10.82 8.05
C PHE A 111 6.54 11.52 9.35
N SER A 112 6.30 10.87 10.48
CA SER A 112 6.75 11.33 11.78
C SER A 112 7.29 10.17 12.62
N ILE A 113 8.34 10.44 13.38
CA ILE A 113 8.88 9.53 14.39
C ILE A 113 8.48 10.07 15.76
N LYS A 114 7.83 9.25 16.58
CA LYS A 114 7.46 9.55 17.96
C LYS A 114 8.17 8.58 18.90
N ARG A 115 8.38 9.01 20.14
CA ARG A 115 8.59 8.08 21.25
C ARG A 115 7.18 7.71 21.75
N PRO A 116 6.85 6.43 21.95
CA PRO A 116 5.57 6.08 22.52
C PRO A 116 5.49 6.55 23.98
N GLU A 117 4.28 6.89 24.41
CA GLU A 117 4.03 7.36 25.77
C GLU A 117 4.16 6.19 26.76
N GLY A 118 4.94 6.38 27.84
CA GLY A 118 5.14 5.37 28.88
C GLY A 118 6.41 4.52 28.77
N ASP A 119 7.26 4.69 27.76
CA ASP A 119 8.58 4.03 27.70
C ASP A 119 9.41 4.43 28.95
N SER A 120 9.81 3.43 29.75
CA SER A 120 10.60 3.66 30.97
C SER A 120 12.04 4.09 30.64
N VAL A 121 12.68 4.80 31.57
CA VAL A 121 14.09 5.25 31.43
C VAL A 121 15.08 4.08 31.21
N ASN A 122 14.70 2.86 31.62
CA ASN A 122 15.53 1.66 31.56
C ASN A 122 15.20 0.72 30.38
N SER A 123 14.19 1.05 29.56
CA SER A 123 13.85 0.27 28.36
C SER A 123 14.70 0.68 27.17
N LEU A 124 15.01 -0.29 26.28
CA LEU A 124 15.53 0.03 24.94
C LEU A 124 14.57 1.00 24.25
N PRO A 125 15.04 2.15 23.72
CA PRO A 125 14.17 3.22 23.26
C PRO A 125 13.37 2.77 22.05
N THR A 126 12.09 2.49 22.24
CA THR A 126 11.22 2.13 21.12
C THR A 126 10.87 3.40 20.34
N LYS A 127 10.74 3.26 19.03
CA LYS A 127 10.38 4.35 18.12
C LYS A 127 9.12 3.96 17.39
N GLU A 128 8.07 4.74 17.61
CA GLU A 128 6.85 4.64 16.84
C GLU A 128 7.03 5.46 15.55
N ILE A 129 6.96 4.78 14.40
CA ILE A 129 6.84 5.45 13.11
C ILE A 129 5.36 5.56 12.78
N GLN A 130 4.94 6.77 12.42
CA GLN A 130 3.62 7.05 11.86
C GLN A 130 3.79 7.59 10.44
N GLU A 131 3.24 6.84 9.48
CA GLU A 131 3.17 7.21 8.06
C GLU A 131 1.74 7.64 7.74
N LYS A 132 1.58 8.70 6.95
CA LYS A 132 0.29 9.13 6.41
C LYS A 132 0.44 9.51 4.94
N ILE A 133 -0.37 8.92 4.09
CA ILE A 133 -0.47 9.21 2.66
C ILE A 133 -1.84 9.83 2.42
N THR A 134 -1.91 11.01 1.84
CA THR A 134 -3.18 11.67 1.47
C THR A 134 -3.35 11.65 -0.05
N ILE A 135 -4.47 11.14 -0.56
CA ILE A 135 -4.71 10.91 -1.99
C ILE A 135 -5.80 11.88 -2.50
N SER A 136 -5.49 12.61 -3.57
CA SER A 136 -6.21 13.81 -4.01
C SER A 136 -6.42 13.82 -5.53
N SER A 137 -7.43 14.56 -6.00
CA SER A 137 -7.81 14.62 -7.43
C SER A 137 -6.87 15.49 -8.26
N GLY A 138 -6.38 14.99 -9.40
CA GLY A 138 -5.53 15.75 -10.32
C GLY A 138 -4.24 16.25 -9.66
N TYR A 139 -4.09 17.58 -9.53
CA TYR A 139 -3.01 18.25 -8.77
C TYR A 139 -3.46 18.79 -7.40
N SER A 140 -4.66 18.46 -6.95
CA SER A 140 -5.17 18.91 -5.65
C SER A 140 -4.40 18.29 -4.48
N ILE A 141 -4.60 18.84 -3.29
CA ILE A 141 -4.04 18.37 -2.00
C ILE A 141 -5.15 18.24 -0.93
N ASP A 142 -6.39 18.06 -1.39
CA ASP A 142 -7.62 18.04 -0.60
C ASP A 142 -7.90 16.74 0.16
N GLY A 143 -7.23 15.63 -0.18
CA GLY A 143 -7.54 14.32 0.38
C GLY A 143 -8.85 13.72 -0.11
N LYS A 144 -9.39 14.19 -1.25
CA LYS A 144 -10.71 13.79 -1.79
C LYS A 144 -10.85 12.29 -2.08
N TYR A 145 -9.76 11.53 -2.16
CA TYR A 145 -9.75 10.08 -2.35
C TYR A 145 -9.21 9.32 -1.11
N GLY A 146 -9.34 9.91 0.08
CA GLY A 146 -9.02 9.26 1.35
C GLY A 146 -7.53 9.25 1.68
N GLU A 147 -7.20 8.48 2.72
CA GLU A 147 -5.88 8.49 3.36
C GLU A 147 -5.42 7.07 3.71
N ILE A 148 -4.10 6.82 3.61
CA ILE A 148 -3.49 5.57 4.08
C ILE A 148 -2.64 5.90 5.30
N ASN A 149 -2.98 5.33 6.44
CA ASN A 149 -2.27 5.50 7.70
C ASN A 149 -1.53 4.21 8.05
N SER A 150 -0.25 4.31 8.42
CA SER A 150 0.51 3.22 9.04
C SER A 150 1.06 3.64 10.38
N ARG A 151 1.18 2.66 11.28
CA ARG A 151 1.81 2.80 12.58
C ARG A 151 2.57 1.52 12.88
N TYR A 152 3.89 1.61 13.04
CA TYR A 152 4.71 0.48 13.45
C TYR A 152 5.75 0.87 14.51
N ILE A 153 6.04 -0.07 15.39
CA ILE A 153 7.00 0.10 16.49
C ILE A 153 8.29 -0.59 16.09
N LEU A 154 9.35 0.18 15.87
CA LEU A 154 10.68 -0.36 15.59
C LEU A 154 11.12 -1.31 16.72
N ASN A 155 11.79 -2.40 16.32
CA ASN A 155 12.26 -3.50 17.17
C ASN A 155 11.18 -4.47 17.71
N LYS A 156 9.93 -4.41 17.22
CA LYS A 156 8.96 -5.51 17.40
C LYS A 156 8.87 -6.37 16.14
N VAL A 157 9.17 -7.66 16.26
CA VAL A 157 8.94 -8.65 15.19
C VAL A 157 7.44 -8.81 14.99
N GLY A 158 6.97 -8.59 13.77
CA GLY A 158 5.54 -8.65 13.43
C GLY A 158 5.26 -8.43 11.95
N MET A 159 4.00 -8.61 11.57
CA MET A 159 3.50 -8.28 10.24
C MET A 159 3.37 -6.75 10.13
N ASN A 160 3.97 -6.15 9.10
CA ASN A 160 3.77 -4.73 8.83
C ASN A 160 2.37 -4.54 8.23
N VAL A 161 1.57 -3.70 8.90
CA VAL A 161 0.17 -3.44 8.55
C VAL A 161 -0.03 -1.95 8.29
N ARG A 162 -0.70 -1.62 7.18
CA ARG A 162 -1.20 -0.28 6.86
C ARG A 162 -2.72 -0.33 6.71
N ARG A 163 -3.40 0.78 7.00
CA ARG A 163 -4.85 0.91 6.85
C ARG A 163 -5.19 2.04 5.89
N ALA A 164 -5.89 1.71 4.82
CA ALA A 164 -6.42 2.69 3.88
C ALA A 164 -7.87 3.03 4.27
N GLU A 165 -8.09 4.25 4.74
CA GLU A 165 -9.39 4.77 5.17
C GLU A 165 -9.93 5.72 4.10
N PHE A 166 -11.13 5.42 3.60
CA PHE A 166 -11.76 6.20 2.53
C PHE A 166 -13.28 6.22 2.68
N GLU A 167 -13.94 7.07 1.89
CA GLU A 167 -15.41 7.09 1.77
C GLU A 167 -15.82 6.38 0.47
N ASN A 168 -16.55 5.28 0.60
CA ASN A 168 -17.04 4.53 -0.55
C ASN A 168 -18.19 5.31 -1.20
N LYS A 169 -18.00 5.70 -2.46
CA LYS A 169 -18.94 6.53 -3.23
C LYS A 169 -20.21 5.83 -3.68
N ILE A 170 -20.31 4.51 -3.53
CA ILE A 170 -21.54 3.75 -3.79
C ILE A 170 -22.30 3.48 -2.49
N LEU A 171 -21.62 3.11 -1.40
CA LEU A 171 -22.27 2.85 -0.12
C LEU A 171 -22.50 4.10 0.74
N ASN A 172 -21.86 5.23 0.40
CA ASN A 172 -21.85 6.50 1.14
C ASN A 172 -21.49 6.28 2.63
N LYS A 173 -20.42 5.51 2.85
CA LYS A 173 -19.92 5.06 4.16
C LYS A 173 -18.40 5.12 4.17
N LYS A 174 -17.83 5.20 5.38
CA LYS A 174 -16.39 4.97 5.57
C LYS A 174 -16.08 3.48 5.52
N GLU A 175 -15.02 3.13 4.79
CA GLU A 175 -14.48 1.78 4.68
C GLU A 175 -12.98 1.78 5.02
N ILE A 176 -12.49 0.61 5.43
CA ILE A 176 -11.09 0.39 5.81
C ILE A 176 -10.57 -0.84 5.09
N LEU A 177 -9.52 -0.67 4.29
CA LEU A 177 -8.77 -1.80 3.74
C LEU A 177 -7.52 -2.02 4.59
N GLU A 178 -7.21 -3.27 4.89
CA GLU A 178 -5.96 -3.65 5.57
C GLU A 178 -4.93 -4.13 4.56
N ILE A 179 -3.78 -3.48 4.54
CA ILE A 179 -2.66 -3.80 3.64
C ILE A 179 -1.60 -4.51 4.46
N ARG A 180 -1.39 -5.79 4.19
CA ARG A 180 -0.49 -6.69 4.91
C ARG A 180 0.78 -6.93 4.10
N HIS A 181 1.94 -6.90 4.76
CA HIS A 181 3.25 -7.18 4.17
C HIS A 181 3.91 -8.37 4.87
N GLN A 182 4.39 -9.33 4.09
CA GLN A 182 5.08 -10.52 4.60
C GLN A 182 6.57 -10.19 4.85
N HIS A 183 7.09 -10.46 6.05
CA HIS A 183 8.45 -10.00 6.42
C HIS A 183 9.59 -10.57 5.54
N TYR A 184 9.33 -11.64 4.80
CA TYR A 184 10.34 -12.36 4.00
C TYR A 184 10.12 -12.27 2.48
N THR A 185 9.03 -11.65 2.03
CA THR A 185 8.79 -11.40 0.60
C THR A 185 8.48 -9.92 0.37
N PRO A 186 8.86 -9.33 -0.76
CA PRO A 186 8.50 -7.96 -1.15
C PRO A 186 7.01 -7.79 -1.51
N ASP A 187 6.15 -8.74 -1.13
CA ASP A 187 4.77 -8.85 -1.57
C ASP A 187 3.80 -8.22 -0.56
N TYR A 188 2.70 -7.70 -1.08
CA TYR A 188 1.68 -7.01 -0.30
C TYR A 188 0.28 -7.49 -0.69
N TYR A 189 -0.60 -7.55 0.30
CA TYR A 189 -1.93 -8.14 0.18
C TYR A 189 -2.95 -7.15 0.75
N VAL A 190 -3.96 -6.79 -0.04
CA VAL A 190 -5.01 -5.84 0.37
C VAL A 190 -6.28 -6.63 0.68
N TYR A 191 -6.76 -6.50 1.90
CA TYR A 191 -7.95 -7.16 2.42
C TYR A 191 -9.09 -6.16 2.67
N SER A 192 -10.31 -6.55 2.30
CA SER A 192 -11.55 -5.89 2.72
C SER A 192 -12.24 -6.69 3.83
N ASN A 193 -13.21 -6.08 4.52
CA ASN A 193 -14.01 -6.68 5.59
C ASN A 193 -13.17 -7.30 6.73
N VAL A 194 -12.08 -6.65 7.10
CA VAL A 194 -11.06 -7.24 8.00
C VAL A 194 -11.59 -7.43 9.42
N GLY A 195 -11.42 -8.65 9.95
CA GLY A 195 -11.95 -9.11 11.23
C GLY A 195 -13.32 -9.82 11.14
N GLU A 196 -14.07 -9.59 10.07
CA GLU A 196 -15.43 -10.12 9.89
C GLU A 196 -15.45 -11.58 9.40
N THR A 197 -16.63 -12.12 9.11
CA THR A 197 -16.81 -13.46 8.51
C THR A 197 -16.55 -13.48 7.01
N ASN A 198 -16.64 -12.33 6.35
CA ASN A 198 -16.45 -12.08 4.92
C ASN A 198 -15.11 -11.36 4.61
N GLU A 199 -14.10 -11.48 5.50
CA GLU A 199 -12.74 -10.99 5.24
C GLU A 199 -12.17 -11.64 3.97
N ILE A 200 -11.73 -10.80 3.01
CA ILE A 200 -11.44 -11.23 1.64
C ILE A 200 -10.28 -10.44 1.03
N MET A 201 -9.36 -11.14 0.35
CA MET A 201 -8.25 -10.51 -0.34
C MET A 201 -8.71 -9.99 -1.71
N ILE A 202 -8.71 -8.67 -1.88
CA ILE A 202 -9.23 -7.98 -3.06
C ILE A 202 -8.14 -7.53 -4.05
N CYS A 203 -6.89 -7.50 -3.61
CA CYS A 203 -5.75 -7.10 -4.45
C CYS A 203 -4.43 -7.69 -3.92
N LYS A 204 -3.53 -8.06 -4.84
CA LYS A 204 -2.24 -8.71 -4.57
C LYS A 204 -1.14 -7.98 -5.35
N PHE A 205 -0.13 -7.47 -4.65
CA PHE A 205 1.09 -6.92 -5.27
C PHE A 205 2.21 -7.94 -5.08
N LYS A 206 2.81 -8.41 -6.17
CA LYS A 206 4.02 -9.25 -6.13
C LYS A 206 5.22 -8.54 -6.72
N PHE A 207 6.44 -8.92 -6.32
CA PHE A 207 7.67 -8.55 -7.03
C PHE A 207 8.35 -9.77 -7.66
N GLU A 208 8.39 -9.81 -9.00
CA GLU A 208 9.00 -10.89 -9.77
C GLU A 208 9.90 -10.24 -10.85
N GLU A 209 11.07 -10.78 -11.17
CA GLU A 209 11.91 -10.32 -12.31
C GLU A 209 12.23 -8.81 -12.40
N LYS A 210 12.31 -8.08 -11.27
CA LYS A 210 12.53 -6.60 -11.19
C LYS A 210 11.33 -5.75 -11.66
N LYS A 211 10.15 -6.34 -11.83
CA LYS A 211 8.85 -5.69 -12.07
C LYS A 211 7.93 -6.00 -10.88
N TYR A 212 6.94 -5.15 -10.64
CA TYR A 212 5.81 -5.49 -9.76
C TYR A 212 4.63 -5.88 -10.62
N THR A 213 3.92 -6.95 -10.24
CA THR A 213 2.59 -7.28 -10.79
C THR A 213 1.53 -6.93 -9.76
N ILE A 214 0.42 -6.36 -10.23
CA ILE A 214 -0.72 -5.96 -9.42
C ILE A 214 -1.93 -6.71 -9.97
N GLU A 215 -2.45 -7.66 -9.20
CA GLU A 215 -3.67 -8.39 -9.52
C GLU A 215 -4.82 -7.83 -8.68
N ILE A 216 -5.92 -7.45 -9.34
CA ILE A 216 -7.06 -6.77 -8.73
C ILE A 216 -8.33 -7.58 -9.01
N ALA A 217 -9.14 -7.81 -7.98
CA ALA A 217 -10.43 -8.47 -8.10
C ALA A 217 -11.42 -7.65 -8.96
N PRO A 218 -12.46 -8.29 -9.55
CA PRO A 218 -13.65 -7.59 -10.00
C PRO A 218 -14.26 -6.72 -8.88
N ARG A 219 -15.03 -5.70 -9.26
CA ARG A 219 -15.76 -4.79 -8.35
C ARG A 219 -14.87 -3.94 -7.43
N VAL A 220 -13.63 -3.69 -7.82
CA VAL A 220 -12.67 -2.84 -7.10
C VAL A 220 -12.22 -1.68 -7.97
N ASP A 221 -12.09 -0.49 -7.38
CA ASP A 221 -11.49 0.69 -7.99
C ASP A 221 -10.00 0.47 -8.27
N TYR A 222 -9.64 0.13 -9.51
CA TYR A 222 -8.25 -0.16 -9.87
C TYR A 222 -7.37 1.08 -9.74
N MET A 223 -7.90 2.28 -9.96
CA MET A 223 -7.14 3.51 -9.86
C MET A 223 -6.74 3.78 -8.40
N TYR A 224 -7.60 3.44 -7.44
CA TYR A 224 -7.26 3.48 -6.03
C TYR A 224 -6.25 2.40 -5.63
N MET A 225 -6.36 1.18 -6.15
CA MET A 225 -5.36 0.12 -5.89
C MET A 225 -3.97 0.49 -6.47
N LEU A 226 -3.92 1.07 -7.66
CA LEU A 226 -2.68 1.60 -8.24
C LEU A 226 -2.10 2.71 -7.36
N ALA A 227 -2.93 3.63 -6.84
CA ALA A 227 -2.47 4.66 -5.91
C ALA A 227 -1.92 4.07 -4.60
N ILE A 228 -2.60 3.10 -3.99
CA ILE A 228 -2.12 2.38 -2.80
C ILE A 228 -0.74 1.74 -3.09
N CYS A 229 -0.63 1.00 -4.20
CA CYS A 229 0.62 0.33 -4.57
C CYS A 229 1.76 1.32 -4.76
N LEU A 230 1.57 2.35 -5.59
CA LEU A 230 2.60 3.34 -5.91
C LEU A 230 3.12 4.06 -4.66
N ASN A 231 2.27 4.38 -3.68
CA ASN A 231 2.72 5.01 -2.44
C ASN A 231 3.43 4.05 -1.47
N ILE A 232 3.34 2.73 -1.67
CA ILE A 232 4.09 1.72 -0.90
C ILE A 232 5.44 1.43 -1.57
N LEU A 233 5.48 1.35 -2.91
CA LEU A 233 6.68 0.95 -3.67
C LEU A 233 7.76 2.04 -3.81
N ILE A 234 7.48 3.26 -3.34
CA ILE A 234 8.23 4.49 -3.69
C ILE A 234 8.74 5.23 -2.44
N LEU A 235 8.63 4.58 -1.27
CA LEU A 235 9.21 5.00 0.01
C LEU A 235 10.59 4.35 0.20
#